data_AF-A0A951WX52-F1
#
_entry.id   AF-A0A951WX52-F1
#
_cell.length_a   1.000
_cell.length_b   1.000
_cell.length_c   1.000
_cell.angle_alpha   90.00
_cell.angle_beta   90.00
_cell.angle_gamma   90.00
#
_symmetry.space_group_name_H-M   'P 1'
#
loop_
_entity.id
_entity.type
_entity.pdbx_description
1 polymer ?
#
loop_
_entity_poly.entity_id
_entity_poly.type
_entity_poly.pdbx_seq_one_letter_code
_entity_poly.pdbx_strand_id
1 'polypeptide(L)'
;MVTATATPTKTKTVDLHISPLGRVEGDLDVRVQIEDGVVVDAWTEAAMFRGFEIILKGKDPQAGLIVTPRICGICGGSHLYKAVYALDTAWNTEVPPNATLVRNIAQSCETLQSIPRWFYALFAIDLVHKNYAQAKGYDEAVRRFAPFVGTGYEKGVTLSNKPVEVYAIFGGQWPHSSFMIPGGVMCAPTLSDVTRSIAILEYWKDAWLEKEWLGCSIDRWLENKSWQDVLNWVDENESHYNSDCGFFIRYAQEIGLDKFGAGCGDFLATGTYFNPDKYTRPTISGRNAALIERSGIYAGGNYYDFDQANVREDHTHSFYEGAGRYHPFEGRTVPIDPADGKRQGKYTWAKAPRYELPGIGSTPLEVGPLARQVVAGRPNAEPWQDGDDLFRDAVSTVGPSVMVRVMARMHEAAKYYKLVRGWLDQLNLHEKFYIKPAELPEGKGFGSTEAARGALSDWIVVKDGKIENYQVVTPTAWNIGPRDGQSVHGPMEQAIIGTPVADMTDPVEIGHVARSFDSCLVCTVHAYDRKTGKQLARFQVNGSC
;
A
#
# COMPACT_ATOMS: atom_id res chain seq x y z
N MET A 1 1.59 -61.64 16.92
CA MET A 1 1.80 -60.17 16.94
C MET A 1 2.78 -59.84 15.85
N VAL A 2 2.30 -59.34 14.70
CA VAL A 2 3.14 -58.80 13.64
C VAL A 2 2.94 -57.29 13.67
N THR A 3 3.92 -56.59 14.23
CA THR A 3 3.98 -55.13 14.23
C THR A 3 4.38 -54.68 12.82
N ALA A 4 3.41 -54.12 12.09
CA ALA A 4 3.67 -53.43 10.83
C ALA A 4 4.44 -52.14 11.14
N THR A 5 5.72 -52.12 10.79
CA THR A 5 6.52 -50.90 10.74
C THR A 5 6.04 -50.07 9.54
N ALA A 6 5.41 -48.93 9.83
CA ALA A 6 5.07 -47.94 8.81
C ALA A 6 6.36 -47.37 8.22
N THR A 7 6.59 -47.63 6.94
CA THR A 7 7.66 -47.00 6.17
C THR A 7 7.40 -45.48 6.12
N PRO A 8 8.38 -44.61 6.40
CA PRO A 8 8.17 -43.18 6.27
C PRO A 8 7.97 -42.87 4.78
N THR A 9 6.78 -42.41 4.40
CA THR A 9 6.55 -41.78 3.09
C THR A 9 7.48 -40.57 3.00
N LYS A 10 8.41 -40.60 2.03
CA LYS A 10 9.29 -39.46 1.76
C LYS A 10 8.42 -38.25 1.37
N THR A 11 8.43 -37.21 2.20
CA THR A 11 7.87 -35.91 1.89
C THR A 11 8.50 -35.41 0.60
N LYS A 12 7.69 -35.09 -0.41
CA LYS A 12 8.20 -34.62 -1.71
C LYS A 12 8.27 -33.10 -1.67
N THR A 13 9.44 -32.56 -1.32
CA THR A 13 9.71 -31.12 -1.40
C THR A 13 9.88 -30.69 -2.87
N VAL A 14 9.20 -29.62 -3.27
CA VAL A 14 9.29 -29.02 -4.62
C VAL A 14 9.69 -27.56 -4.48
N ASP A 15 10.75 -27.15 -5.18
CA ASP A 15 11.08 -25.74 -5.38
C ASP A 15 10.31 -25.20 -6.59
N LEU A 16 9.53 -24.14 -6.39
CA LEU A 16 8.78 -23.46 -7.45
C LEU A 16 9.22 -22.01 -7.55
N HIS A 17 9.46 -21.55 -8.78
CA HIS A 17 9.83 -20.17 -9.07
C HIS A 17 8.79 -19.55 -10.02
N ILE A 18 8.13 -18.50 -9.55
CA ILE A 18 7.08 -17.78 -10.26
C ILE A 18 7.69 -16.44 -10.69
N SER A 19 8.04 -16.33 -11.98
CA SER A 19 8.69 -15.14 -12.54
C SER A 19 8.20 -14.87 -13.96
N PRO A 20 7.59 -13.70 -14.24
CA PRO A 20 7.08 -12.72 -13.28
C PRO A 20 5.74 -13.16 -12.69
N LEU A 21 5.47 -12.79 -11.42
CA LEU A 21 4.12 -12.81 -10.86
C LEU A 21 3.34 -11.62 -11.44
N GLY A 22 2.53 -11.86 -12.47
CA GLY A 22 1.78 -10.81 -13.17
C GLY A 22 0.61 -10.21 -12.37
N ARG A 23 0.04 -9.10 -12.86
CA ARG A 23 -1.06 -8.33 -12.22
C ARG A 23 -0.72 -7.77 -10.83
N VAL A 24 0.57 -7.58 -10.57
CA VAL A 24 1.08 -6.58 -9.65
C VAL A 24 1.76 -5.50 -10.49
N GLU A 25 2.00 -4.34 -9.90
CA GLU A 25 2.72 -3.30 -10.63
C GLU A 25 4.24 -3.55 -10.51
N GLY A 26 4.98 -3.53 -11.63
CA GLY A 26 6.41 -3.89 -11.69
C GLY A 26 6.70 -5.40 -11.71
N ASP A 27 7.99 -5.77 -11.65
CA ASP A 27 8.46 -7.16 -11.80
C ASP A 27 8.68 -7.83 -10.42
N LEU A 28 7.68 -8.58 -9.93
CA LEU A 28 7.75 -9.40 -8.71
C LEU A 28 8.11 -10.83 -9.09
N ASP A 29 9.18 -11.34 -8.51
CA ASP A 29 9.51 -12.75 -8.56
C ASP A 29 9.24 -13.36 -7.17
N VAL A 30 8.66 -14.56 -7.16
CA VAL A 30 8.40 -15.32 -5.94
C VAL A 30 8.99 -16.70 -6.08
N ARG A 31 9.85 -17.08 -5.14
CA ARG A 31 10.33 -18.45 -5.00
C ARG A 31 9.70 -19.07 -3.76
N VAL A 32 9.23 -20.30 -3.87
CA VAL A 32 8.65 -21.05 -2.75
C VAL A 32 9.17 -22.47 -2.68
N GLN A 33 9.20 -23.01 -1.47
CA GLN A 33 9.35 -24.44 -1.20
C GLN A 33 8.01 -25.01 -0.78
N ILE A 34 7.62 -26.12 -1.38
CA ILE A 34 6.30 -26.73 -1.17
C ILE A 34 6.49 -28.16 -0.70
N GLU A 35 5.82 -28.53 0.40
CA GLU A 35 5.76 -29.89 0.94
C GLU A 35 4.30 -30.30 1.07
N ASP A 36 3.96 -31.47 0.53
CA ASP A 36 2.61 -32.04 0.56
C ASP A 36 1.50 -31.06 0.13
N GLY A 37 1.81 -30.22 -0.87
CA GLY A 37 0.87 -29.24 -1.42
C GLY A 37 0.76 -27.95 -0.62
N VAL A 38 1.60 -27.71 0.38
CA VAL A 38 1.60 -26.50 1.22
C VAL A 38 2.96 -25.81 1.18
N VAL A 39 2.96 -24.49 1.02
CA VAL A 39 4.20 -23.71 1.05
C VAL A 39 4.83 -23.73 2.45
N VAL A 40 6.10 -24.14 2.56
CA VAL A 40 6.86 -24.19 3.82
C VAL A 40 7.94 -23.12 3.92
N ASP A 41 8.39 -22.57 2.79
CA ASP A 41 9.31 -21.42 2.77
C ASP A 41 9.08 -20.54 1.54
N ALA A 42 9.43 -19.25 1.62
CA ALA A 42 9.20 -18.26 0.57
C ALA A 42 10.32 -17.22 0.49
N TRP A 43 10.52 -16.68 -0.71
CA TRP A 43 11.40 -15.54 -1.00
C TRP A 43 10.70 -14.58 -1.96
N THR A 44 10.74 -13.29 -1.62
CA THR A 44 10.23 -12.21 -2.48
C THR A 44 11.38 -11.44 -3.13
N GLU A 45 11.38 -11.42 -4.45
CA GLU A 45 12.47 -10.89 -5.27
C GLU A 45 11.96 -9.69 -6.07
N ALA A 46 12.45 -8.49 -5.72
CA ALA A 46 12.32 -7.31 -6.56
C ALA A 46 13.43 -7.34 -7.61
N ALA A 47 13.06 -7.52 -8.87
CA ALA A 47 14.02 -7.83 -9.93
C ALA A 47 14.88 -6.63 -10.41
N MET A 48 14.64 -5.42 -9.89
CA MET A 48 14.98 -4.22 -10.67
C MET A 48 15.35 -2.97 -9.81
N PHE A 49 16.05 -1.95 -10.35
CA PHE A 49 16.54 -0.80 -9.57
C PHE A 49 16.76 0.49 -10.40
N ARG A 50 16.19 1.62 -9.93
CA ARG A 50 16.32 2.97 -10.55
C ARG A 50 17.26 3.95 -9.83
N GLY A 51 17.41 3.82 -8.50
CA GLY A 51 18.28 4.71 -7.71
C GLY A 51 17.83 6.16 -7.59
N PHE A 52 16.53 6.44 -7.33
CA PHE A 52 16.01 7.81 -7.12
C PHE A 52 16.76 8.58 -6.02
N GLU A 53 17.12 7.88 -4.95
CA GLU A 53 17.90 8.41 -3.82
C GLU A 53 19.29 8.91 -4.28
N ILE A 54 19.93 8.17 -5.19
CA ILE A 54 21.21 8.54 -5.80
C ILE A 54 21.02 9.72 -6.74
N ILE A 55 19.96 9.70 -7.56
CA ILE A 55 19.64 10.78 -8.50
C ILE A 55 19.43 12.11 -7.78
N LEU A 56 18.77 12.10 -6.62
CA LEU A 56 18.44 13.34 -5.89
C LEU A 56 19.65 14.00 -5.21
N LYS A 57 20.73 13.25 -4.93
CA LYS A 57 21.91 13.79 -4.25
C LYS A 57 22.53 14.97 -5.00
N GLY A 58 22.80 16.06 -4.28
CA GLY A 58 23.40 17.29 -4.79
C GLY A 58 22.47 18.19 -5.60
N LYS A 59 21.19 17.84 -5.75
CA LYS A 59 20.19 18.67 -6.43
C LYS A 59 19.57 19.69 -5.48
N ASP A 60 18.84 20.64 -6.07
CA ASP A 60 17.92 21.53 -5.34
C ASP A 60 16.90 20.70 -4.53
N PRO A 61 16.60 21.04 -3.26
CA PRO A 61 15.61 20.34 -2.44
C PRO A 61 14.24 20.17 -3.12
N GLN A 62 13.80 21.15 -3.92
CA GLN A 62 12.52 21.11 -4.63
C GLN A 62 12.51 20.11 -5.79
N ALA A 63 13.68 19.63 -6.26
CA ALA A 63 13.76 18.61 -7.30
C ALA A 63 13.00 17.33 -6.89
N GLY A 64 12.92 17.04 -5.59
CA GLY A 64 12.12 15.93 -5.03
C GLY A 64 10.66 16.00 -5.46
N LEU A 65 10.05 17.19 -5.50
CA LEU A 65 8.64 17.39 -5.86
C LEU A 65 8.31 16.95 -7.29
N ILE A 66 9.30 16.95 -8.18
CA ILE A 66 9.14 16.53 -9.58
C ILE A 66 9.58 15.08 -9.75
N VAL A 67 10.67 14.70 -9.08
CA VAL A 67 11.34 13.41 -9.26
C VAL A 67 10.63 12.30 -8.49
N THR A 68 10.24 12.48 -7.23
CA THR A 68 9.60 11.41 -6.44
C THR A 68 8.26 10.94 -7.00
N PRO A 69 7.40 11.78 -7.62
CA PRO A 69 6.18 11.28 -8.27
C PRO A 69 6.45 10.32 -9.42
N ARG A 70 7.66 10.29 -10.01
CA ARG A 70 8.04 9.33 -11.05
C ARG A 70 8.52 8.00 -10.47
N ILE A 71 8.59 7.87 -9.16
CA ILE A 71 8.83 6.57 -8.51
C ILE A 71 7.68 5.61 -8.88
N CYS A 72 6.43 6.07 -8.96
CA CYS A 72 5.30 5.24 -9.36
C CYS A 72 4.23 6.04 -10.10
N GLY A 73 3.68 5.48 -11.18
CA GLY A 73 2.59 6.09 -11.97
C GLY A 73 1.20 5.94 -11.33
N ILE A 74 1.04 5.00 -10.38
CA ILE A 74 -0.23 4.76 -9.69
C ILE A 74 -0.35 5.59 -8.40
N CYS A 75 0.72 5.71 -7.61
CA CYS A 75 0.73 6.48 -6.35
C CYS A 75 1.65 7.71 -6.40
N GLY A 76 1.74 8.35 -7.58
CA GLY A 76 2.63 9.50 -7.81
C GLY A 76 2.22 10.74 -6.98
N GLY A 77 0.93 10.95 -6.75
CA GLY A 77 0.41 11.98 -5.85
C GLY A 77 0.79 11.74 -4.40
N SER A 78 0.80 10.49 -3.96
CA SER A 78 1.27 10.10 -2.62
C SER A 78 2.75 10.42 -2.43
N HIS A 79 3.59 10.16 -3.43
CA HIS A 79 4.99 10.58 -3.41
C HIS A 79 5.14 12.11 -3.35
N LEU A 80 4.32 12.86 -4.10
CA LEU A 80 4.31 14.33 -4.04
C LEU A 80 3.90 14.82 -2.64
N TYR A 81 2.84 14.24 -2.06
CA TYR A 81 2.28 14.61 -0.77
C TYR A 81 3.30 14.48 0.36
N LYS A 82 3.98 13.33 0.46
CA LYS A 82 5.02 13.18 1.49
C LYS A 82 6.26 14.03 1.19
N ALA A 83 6.68 14.16 -0.08
CA ALA A 83 7.85 14.97 -0.43
C ALA A 83 7.65 16.45 -0.07
N VAL A 84 6.46 17.00 -0.30
CA VAL A 84 6.17 18.39 0.06
C VAL A 84 6.17 18.59 1.58
N TYR A 85 5.62 17.66 2.36
CA TYR A 85 5.68 17.78 3.83
C TYR A 85 7.08 17.55 4.39
N ALA A 86 7.92 16.75 3.73
CA ALA A 86 9.33 16.63 4.09
C ALA A 86 10.07 17.96 3.93
N LEU A 87 9.77 18.73 2.88
CA LEU A 87 10.30 20.08 2.72
C LEU A 87 9.65 21.09 3.68
N ASP A 88 8.34 21.00 3.90
CA ASP A 88 7.65 21.89 4.83
C ASP A 88 8.23 21.78 6.25
N THR A 89 8.56 20.56 6.68
CA THR A 89 9.25 20.32 7.96
C THR A 89 10.71 20.76 7.95
N ALA A 90 11.46 20.50 6.87
CA ALA A 90 12.86 20.94 6.76
C ALA A 90 13.02 22.47 6.78
N TRP A 91 12.06 23.19 6.19
CA TRP A 91 12.08 24.65 6.07
C TRP A 91 11.23 25.39 7.11
N ASN A 92 10.59 24.67 8.03
CA ASN A 92 9.71 25.24 9.06
C ASN A 92 8.65 26.17 8.46
N THR A 93 7.98 25.70 7.41
CA THR A 93 7.04 26.52 6.65
C THR A 93 5.75 26.80 7.41
N GLU A 94 4.97 27.75 6.90
CA GLU A 94 3.59 27.95 7.31
C GLU A 94 2.67 27.52 6.16
N VAL A 95 1.74 26.61 6.43
CA VAL A 95 0.81 26.03 5.45
C VAL A 95 -0.60 26.49 5.78
N PRO A 96 -1.29 27.21 4.87
CA PRO A 96 -2.67 27.60 5.09
C PRO A 96 -3.62 26.39 5.22
N PRO A 97 -4.67 26.47 6.06
CA PRO A 97 -5.70 25.45 6.19
C PRO A 97 -6.27 24.95 4.86
N ASN A 98 -6.58 25.87 3.94
CA ASN A 98 -7.06 25.56 2.59
C ASN A 98 -6.08 24.72 1.77
N ALA A 99 -4.77 24.97 1.90
CA ALA A 99 -3.77 24.18 1.18
C ALA A 99 -3.74 22.73 1.69
N THR A 100 -3.85 22.54 3.00
CA THR A 100 -3.98 21.21 3.62
C THR A 100 -5.22 20.49 3.11
N LEU A 101 -6.37 21.17 3.02
CA LEU A 101 -7.60 20.61 2.46
C LEU A 101 -7.42 20.13 1.02
N VAL A 102 -6.85 20.97 0.13
CA VAL A 102 -6.62 20.59 -1.28
C VAL A 102 -5.64 19.42 -1.38
N ARG A 103 -4.56 19.42 -0.59
CA ARG A 103 -3.61 18.29 -0.55
C ARG A 103 -4.30 17.00 -0.09
N ASN A 104 -5.15 17.06 0.94
CA ASN A 104 -5.90 15.91 1.45
C ASN A 104 -6.91 15.38 0.42
N ILE A 105 -7.66 16.27 -0.24
CA ILE A 105 -8.61 15.92 -1.31
C ILE A 105 -7.89 15.14 -2.40
N ALA A 106 -6.77 15.66 -2.91
CA ALA A 106 -5.99 15.00 -3.96
C ALA A 106 -5.44 13.64 -3.49
N GLN A 107 -4.81 13.57 -2.32
CA GLN A 107 -4.29 12.32 -1.77
C GLN A 107 -5.38 11.24 -1.65
N SER A 108 -6.55 11.62 -1.13
CA SER A 108 -7.66 10.69 -0.93
C SER A 108 -8.29 10.27 -2.26
N CYS A 109 -8.44 11.18 -3.22
CA CYS A 109 -8.88 10.85 -4.57
C CYS A 109 -7.96 9.84 -5.29
N GLU A 110 -6.63 9.94 -5.10
CA GLU A 110 -5.68 8.94 -5.62
C GLU A 110 -5.85 7.56 -4.96
N THR A 111 -6.28 7.49 -3.69
CA THR A 111 -6.62 6.22 -3.05
C THR A 111 -7.98 5.70 -3.52
N LEU A 112 -9.00 6.57 -3.60
CA LEU A 112 -10.36 6.23 -4.04
C LEU A 112 -10.40 5.63 -5.46
N GLN A 113 -9.59 6.13 -6.40
CA GLN A 113 -9.47 5.51 -7.73
C GLN A 113 -8.82 4.12 -7.66
N SER A 114 -7.86 3.93 -6.75
CA SER A 114 -7.05 2.72 -6.70
C SER A 114 -7.88 1.53 -6.23
N ILE A 115 -8.85 1.75 -5.34
CA ILE A 115 -9.66 0.69 -4.72
C ILE A 115 -10.44 -0.15 -5.76
N PRO A 116 -11.37 0.42 -6.55
CA PRO A 116 -12.09 -0.35 -7.57
C PRO A 116 -11.15 -0.87 -8.66
N ARG A 117 -10.18 -0.05 -9.12
CA ARG A 117 -9.25 -0.48 -10.15
C ARG A 117 -8.47 -1.73 -9.73
N TRP A 118 -7.91 -1.71 -8.52
CA TRP A 118 -7.20 -2.86 -7.98
C TRP A 118 -8.12 -4.08 -7.84
N PHE A 119 -9.32 -3.89 -7.28
CA PHE A 119 -10.24 -5.02 -7.07
C PHE A 119 -10.60 -5.67 -8.40
N TYR A 120 -11.16 -4.92 -9.35
CA TYR A 120 -11.68 -5.51 -10.59
C TYR A 120 -10.58 -5.85 -11.61
N ALA A 121 -9.53 -5.03 -11.74
CA ALA A 121 -8.53 -5.22 -12.79
C ALA A 121 -7.33 -6.08 -12.37
N LEU A 122 -7.06 -6.21 -11.07
CA LEU A 122 -5.87 -6.92 -10.58
C LEU A 122 -6.22 -8.15 -9.75
N PHE A 123 -7.10 -8.01 -8.75
CA PHE A 123 -7.38 -9.07 -7.79
C PHE A 123 -8.50 -10.03 -8.23
N ALA A 124 -9.68 -9.51 -8.59
CA ALA A 124 -10.89 -10.29 -8.82
C ALA A 124 -10.80 -11.23 -10.04
N ILE A 125 -9.84 -11.00 -10.94
CA ILE A 125 -9.56 -11.90 -12.06
C ILE A 125 -9.12 -13.29 -11.57
N ASP A 126 -8.46 -13.40 -10.42
CA ASP A 126 -8.12 -14.72 -9.85
C ASP A 126 -9.34 -15.45 -9.30
N LEU A 127 -10.41 -14.74 -8.95
CA LEU A 127 -11.65 -15.36 -8.45
C LEU A 127 -12.35 -16.20 -9.52
N VAL A 128 -12.04 -15.96 -10.80
CA VAL A 128 -12.63 -16.71 -11.93
C VAL A 128 -11.69 -17.82 -12.43
N HIS A 129 -10.69 -18.19 -11.63
CA HIS A 129 -9.73 -19.21 -12.00
C HIS A 129 -10.35 -20.62 -12.01
N LYS A 130 -9.96 -21.46 -12.97
CA LYS A 130 -10.48 -22.83 -13.18
C LYS A 130 -10.38 -23.73 -11.92
N ASN A 131 -9.44 -23.46 -11.01
CA ASN A 131 -9.30 -24.22 -9.76
C ASN A 131 -10.58 -24.12 -8.90
N TYR A 132 -11.35 -23.05 -9.07
CA TYR A 132 -12.59 -22.83 -8.34
C TYR A 132 -13.83 -23.27 -9.10
N ALA A 133 -13.71 -23.95 -10.26
CA ALA A 133 -14.84 -24.35 -11.10
C ALA A 133 -15.86 -25.28 -10.41
N GLN A 134 -15.49 -25.91 -9.30
CA GLN A 134 -16.39 -26.75 -8.49
C GLN A 134 -17.10 -25.98 -7.37
N ALA A 135 -16.74 -24.72 -7.12
CA ALA A 135 -17.42 -23.87 -6.15
C ALA A 135 -18.79 -23.46 -6.69
N LYS A 136 -19.81 -23.44 -5.83
CA LYS A 136 -21.18 -23.06 -6.16
C LYS A 136 -21.26 -21.63 -6.69
N GLY A 137 -20.45 -20.71 -6.14
CA GLY A 137 -20.39 -19.34 -6.60
C GLY A 137 -19.61 -19.10 -7.90
N TYR A 138 -18.97 -20.11 -8.50
CA TYR A 138 -18.04 -19.91 -9.62
C TYR A 138 -18.68 -19.24 -10.84
N ASP A 139 -19.84 -19.72 -11.30
CA ASP A 139 -20.51 -19.15 -12.47
C ASP A 139 -20.90 -17.68 -12.25
N GLU A 140 -21.28 -17.34 -11.01
CA GLU A 140 -21.59 -15.96 -10.63
C GLU A 140 -20.32 -15.09 -10.54
N ALA A 141 -19.20 -15.65 -10.06
CA ALA A 141 -17.90 -14.98 -10.07
C ALA A 141 -17.46 -14.70 -11.51
N VAL A 142 -17.59 -15.67 -12.42
CA VAL A 142 -17.33 -15.49 -13.86
C VAL A 142 -18.22 -14.39 -14.42
N ARG A 143 -19.53 -14.43 -14.15
CA ARG A 143 -20.49 -13.42 -14.63
C ARG A 143 -20.12 -12.01 -14.18
N ARG A 144 -19.63 -11.83 -12.94
CA ARG A 144 -19.31 -10.52 -12.37
C ARG A 144 -17.91 -10.03 -12.73
N PHE A 145 -16.91 -10.89 -12.56
CA PHE A 145 -15.50 -10.49 -12.45
C PHE A 145 -14.63 -10.96 -13.61
N ALA A 146 -15.14 -11.75 -14.56
CA ALA A 146 -14.36 -12.16 -15.70
C ALA A 146 -13.79 -10.93 -16.44
N PRO A 147 -12.50 -10.93 -16.79
CA PRO A 147 -11.87 -9.78 -17.41
C PRO A 147 -12.54 -9.47 -18.75
N PHE A 148 -12.76 -8.17 -19.01
CA PHE A 148 -13.38 -7.62 -20.23
C PHE A 148 -14.86 -7.95 -20.47
N VAL A 149 -15.39 -9.07 -19.96
CA VAL A 149 -16.76 -9.53 -20.25
C VAL A 149 -17.67 -9.58 -19.02
N GLY A 150 -17.09 -9.56 -17.82
CA GLY A 150 -17.84 -9.59 -16.56
C GLY A 150 -18.61 -8.28 -16.32
N THR A 151 -19.80 -8.39 -15.72
CA THR A 151 -20.72 -7.24 -15.53
C THR A 151 -20.15 -6.15 -14.62
N GLY A 152 -19.28 -6.51 -13.67
CA GLY A 152 -18.61 -5.58 -12.76
C GLY A 152 -17.28 -5.04 -13.30
N TYR A 153 -16.59 -5.78 -14.18
CA TYR A 153 -15.23 -5.45 -14.63
C TYR A 153 -15.15 -4.08 -15.31
N GLU A 154 -15.93 -3.86 -16.37
CA GLU A 154 -15.90 -2.60 -17.13
C GLU A 154 -16.29 -1.41 -16.25
N LYS A 155 -17.38 -1.54 -15.48
CA LYS A 155 -17.86 -0.50 -14.58
C LYS A 155 -16.82 -0.13 -13.52
N GLY A 156 -16.27 -1.13 -12.84
CA GLY A 156 -15.25 -0.92 -11.80
C GLY A 156 -14.02 -0.20 -12.34
N VAL A 157 -13.53 -0.61 -13.53
CA VAL A 157 -12.37 0.02 -14.16
C VAL A 157 -12.68 1.43 -14.65
N THR A 158 -13.82 1.66 -15.30
CA THR A 158 -14.16 2.97 -15.88
C THR A 158 -14.54 3.99 -14.80
N LEU A 159 -15.31 3.59 -13.79
CA LEU A 159 -15.70 4.46 -12.67
C LEU A 159 -14.51 4.77 -11.77
N SER A 160 -13.48 3.91 -11.71
CA SER A 160 -12.23 4.25 -11.04
C SER A 160 -11.59 5.55 -11.56
N ASN A 161 -11.88 5.98 -12.79
CA ASN A 161 -11.35 7.25 -13.32
C ASN A 161 -11.99 8.49 -12.65
N LYS A 162 -13.16 8.38 -12.00
CA LYS A 162 -13.88 9.54 -11.48
C LYS A 162 -13.15 10.27 -10.35
N PRO A 163 -12.61 9.60 -9.32
CA PRO A 163 -11.80 10.29 -8.32
C PRO A 163 -10.56 10.98 -8.91
N VAL A 164 -9.93 10.44 -9.97
CA VAL A 164 -8.77 11.13 -10.61
C VAL A 164 -9.17 12.34 -11.45
N GLU A 165 -10.40 12.41 -11.97
CA GLU A 165 -10.92 13.66 -12.57
C GLU A 165 -10.93 14.78 -11.51
N VAL A 166 -11.34 14.47 -10.27
CA VAL A 166 -11.27 15.40 -9.13
C VAL A 166 -9.83 15.76 -8.81
N TYR A 167 -8.93 14.78 -8.73
CA TYR A 167 -7.51 15.05 -8.55
C TYR A 167 -7.00 16.03 -9.61
N ALA A 168 -7.32 15.81 -10.88
CA ALA A 168 -6.83 16.63 -11.99
C ALA A 168 -7.41 18.05 -11.99
N ILE A 169 -8.62 18.27 -11.46
CA ILE A 169 -9.18 19.61 -11.27
C ILE A 169 -8.28 20.46 -10.37
N PHE A 170 -7.80 19.90 -9.26
CA PHE A 170 -6.91 20.63 -8.32
C PHE A 170 -5.44 20.54 -8.70
N GLY A 171 -5.02 19.41 -9.26
CA GLY A 171 -3.63 19.07 -9.55
C GLY A 171 -3.20 19.36 -10.99
N GLY A 172 -4.09 19.81 -11.87
CA GLY A 172 -3.85 20.02 -13.29
C GLY A 172 -3.80 18.74 -14.14
N GLN A 173 -3.21 17.66 -13.63
CA GLN A 173 -3.16 16.36 -14.29
C GLN A 173 -3.00 15.21 -13.29
N TRP A 174 -3.36 14.00 -13.71
CA TRP A 174 -2.92 12.75 -13.10
C TRP A 174 -2.73 11.71 -14.21
N PRO A 175 -1.65 10.90 -14.20
CA PRO A 175 -0.57 10.84 -13.21
C PRO A 175 0.41 12.02 -13.19
N HIS A 176 1.27 12.05 -12.16
CA HIS A 176 2.46 12.90 -12.07
C HIS A 176 2.23 14.42 -12.11
N SER A 177 1.34 14.92 -11.24
CA SER A 177 1.22 16.34 -10.96
C SER A 177 2.43 16.91 -10.20
N SER A 178 2.50 18.23 -10.10
CA SER A 178 3.48 18.99 -9.31
C SER A 178 2.85 20.22 -8.64
N PHE A 179 1.55 20.14 -8.31
CA PHE A 179 0.79 21.28 -7.77
C PHE A 179 0.99 21.53 -6.27
N MET A 180 1.44 20.52 -5.51
CA MET A 180 1.76 20.69 -4.09
C MET A 180 3.19 21.22 -3.97
N ILE A 181 3.36 22.36 -3.30
CA ILE A 181 4.65 23.02 -3.12
C ILE A 181 4.83 23.48 -1.67
N PRO A 182 6.05 23.64 -1.15
CA PRO A 182 6.27 24.07 0.23
C PRO A 182 5.51 25.36 0.53
N GLY A 183 4.78 25.41 1.65
CA GLY A 183 3.91 26.53 2.02
C GLY A 183 2.52 26.57 1.36
N GLY A 184 2.18 25.62 0.47
CA GLY A 184 0.79 25.44 0.05
C GLY A 184 0.56 24.65 -1.25
N VAL A 185 -0.26 25.21 -2.14
CA VAL A 185 -0.57 24.68 -3.48
C VAL A 185 -0.43 25.78 -4.55
N MET A 186 -0.12 25.38 -5.79
CA MET A 186 0.20 26.31 -6.89
C MET A 186 -0.96 27.22 -7.31
N CYS A 187 -2.19 26.72 -7.27
CA CYS A 187 -3.37 27.46 -7.74
C CYS A 187 -4.52 27.32 -6.74
N ALA A 188 -5.21 28.43 -6.48
CA ALA A 188 -6.47 28.40 -5.75
C ALA A 188 -7.59 27.87 -6.66
N PRO A 189 -8.43 26.93 -6.19
CA PRO A 189 -9.58 26.46 -6.95
C PRO A 189 -10.67 27.55 -7.04
N THR A 190 -11.54 27.41 -8.04
CA THR A 190 -12.74 28.24 -8.19
C THR A 190 -13.97 27.53 -7.60
N LEU A 191 -15.09 28.26 -7.46
CA LEU A 191 -16.38 27.66 -7.09
C LEU A 191 -16.83 26.59 -8.11
N SER A 192 -16.53 26.79 -9.40
CA SER A 192 -16.82 25.80 -10.44
C SER A 192 -16.01 24.51 -10.25
N ASP A 193 -14.77 24.61 -9.77
CA ASP A 193 -13.91 23.44 -9.53
C ASP A 193 -14.43 22.60 -8.37
N VAL A 194 -14.84 23.26 -7.27
CA VAL A 194 -15.44 22.59 -6.10
C VAL A 194 -16.77 21.93 -6.47
N THR A 195 -17.69 22.66 -7.10
CA THR A 195 -19.01 22.13 -7.47
C THR A 195 -18.94 20.99 -8.48
N ARG A 196 -18.03 21.07 -9.47
CA ARG A 196 -17.77 19.97 -10.41
C ARG A 196 -17.22 18.74 -9.69
N SER A 197 -16.31 18.94 -8.75
CA SER A 197 -15.72 17.85 -7.96
C SER A 197 -16.77 17.11 -7.13
N ILE A 198 -17.69 17.84 -6.51
CA ILE A 198 -18.84 17.26 -5.79
C ILE A 198 -19.68 16.39 -6.72
N ALA A 199 -20.10 16.92 -7.88
CA ALA A 199 -20.93 16.18 -8.82
C ALA A 199 -20.26 14.88 -9.33
N ILE A 200 -18.95 14.91 -9.56
CA ILE A 200 -18.17 13.74 -9.97
C ILE A 200 -18.15 12.67 -8.86
N LEU A 201 -17.93 13.07 -7.60
CA LEU A 201 -17.89 12.13 -6.47
C LEU A 201 -19.27 11.55 -6.16
N GLU A 202 -20.34 12.35 -6.19
CA GLU A 202 -21.71 11.85 -5.99
C GLU A 202 -22.05 10.82 -7.08
N TYR A 203 -21.71 11.08 -8.35
CA TYR A 203 -21.88 10.10 -9.41
C TYR A 203 -21.08 8.82 -9.16
N TRP A 204 -19.83 8.92 -8.71
CA TRP A 204 -19.00 7.75 -8.38
C TRP A 204 -19.59 6.93 -7.23
N LYS A 205 -20.11 7.61 -6.19
CA LYS A 205 -20.82 6.97 -5.07
C LYS A 205 -22.04 6.21 -5.57
N ASP A 206 -22.93 6.89 -6.28
CA ASP A 206 -24.22 6.36 -6.70
C ASP A 206 -24.08 5.26 -7.75
N ALA A 207 -23.16 5.41 -8.70
CA ALA A 207 -23.01 4.49 -9.81
C ALA A 207 -22.23 3.22 -9.43
N TRP A 208 -21.31 3.29 -8.46
CA TRP A 208 -20.47 2.16 -8.07
C TRP A 208 -20.60 1.80 -6.58
N LEU A 209 -20.18 2.69 -5.68
CA LEU A 209 -19.96 2.34 -4.28
C LEU A 209 -21.23 1.86 -3.59
N GLU A 210 -22.31 2.63 -3.65
CA GLU A 210 -23.57 2.27 -2.99
C GLU A 210 -24.36 1.23 -3.80
N LYS A 211 -24.45 1.39 -5.12
CA LYS A 211 -25.33 0.57 -5.96
C LYS A 211 -24.77 -0.82 -6.28
N GLU A 212 -23.50 -0.91 -6.67
CA GLU A 212 -22.92 -2.16 -7.18
C GLU A 212 -22.08 -2.84 -6.10
N TRP A 213 -21.21 -2.09 -5.41
CA TRP A 213 -20.32 -2.65 -4.41
C TRP A 213 -21.05 -3.00 -3.10
N LEU A 214 -21.72 -2.04 -2.45
CA LEU A 214 -22.36 -2.25 -1.15
C LEU A 214 -23.79 -2.78 -1.26
N GLY A 215 -24.57 -2.32 -2.25
CA GLY A 215 -26.02 -2.57 -2.29
C GLY A 215 -26.80 -1.80 -1.21
N CYS A 216 -26.19 -0.78 -0.58
CA CYS A 216 -26.79 0.06 0.46
C CYS A 216 -26.13 1.43 0.52
N SER A 217 -26.62 2.31 1.40
CA SER A 217 -25.93 3.59 1.65
C SER A 217 -24.59 3.37 2.36
N ILE A 218 -23.65 4.29 2.15
CA ILE A 218 -22.38 4.33 2.87
C ILE A 218 -22.63 4.39 4.39
N ASP A 219 -23.62 5.17 4.83
CA ASP A 219 -23.93 5.33 6.24
C ASP A 219 -24.35 3.99 6.88
N ARG A 220 -25.23 3.21 6.21
CA ARG A 220 -25.61 1.88 6.68
C ARG A 220 -24.41 0.95 6.76
N TRP A 221 -23.51 0.96 5.77
CA TRP A 221 -22.31 0.13 5.79
C TRP A 221 -21.38 0.45 6.97
N LEU A 222 -21.19 1.75 7.28
CA LEU A 222 -20.30 2.21 8.35
C LEU A 222 -20.86 1.95 9.77
N GLU A 223 -22.11 1.52 9.90
CA GLU A 223 -22.67 1.06 11.18
C GLU A 223 -22.10 -0.30 11.61
N ASN A 224 -21.51 -1.09 10.70
CA ASN A 224 -20.85 -2.35 11.06
C ASN A 224 -19.59 -2.07 11.89
N LYS A 225 -19.52 -2.59 13.14
CA LYS A 225 -18.40 -2.36 14.07
C LYS A 225 -17.64 -3.63 14.44
N SER A 226 -18.14 -4.80 14.04
CA SER A 226 -17.51 -6.09 14.23
C SER A 226 -17.63 -6.94 12.96
N TRP A 227 -16.80 -7.98 12.84
CA TRP A 227 -16.90 -8.91 11.73
C TRP A 227 -18.25 -9.64 11.73
N GLN A 228 -18.81 -9.90 12.91
CA GLN A 228 -20.16 -10.47 13.03
C GLN A 228 -21.23 -9.52 12.47
N ASP A 229 -21.10 -8.21 12.65
CA ASP A 229 -22.04 -7.25 12.03
C ASP A 229 -21.97 -7.34 10.51
N VAL A 230 -20.78 -7.48 9.93
CA VAL A 230 -20.60 -7.65 8.48
C VAL A 230 -21.29 -8.93 7.99
N LEU A 231 -21.14 -10.05 8.70
CA LEU A 231 -21.84 -11.29 8.33
C LEU A 231 -23.36 -11.14 8.43
N ASN A 232 -23.86 -10.49 9.47
CA ASN A 232 -25.29 -10.19 9.62
C ASN A 232 -25.78 -9.25 8.50
N TRP A 233 -24.96 -8.26 8.11
CA TRP A 233 -25.25 -7.30 7.06
C TRP A 233 -25.40 -7.98 5.68
N VAL A 234 -24.59 -9.00 5.39
CA VAL A 234 -24.69 -9.77 4.12
C VAL A 234 -26.07 -10.39 3.97
N ASP A 235 -26.64 -10.91 5.05
CA ASP A 235 -27.93 -11.62 5.05
C ASP A 235 -29.14 -10.72 5.40
N GLU A 236 -28.91 -9.42 5.64
CA GLU A 236 -29.93 -8.48 6.09
C GLU A 236 -31.04 -8.27 5.04
N ASN A 237 -30.69 -8.21 3.75
CA ASN A 237 -31.66 -8.09 2.66
C ASN A 237 -31.06 -8.52 1.31
N GLU A 238 -31.94 -8.63 0.30
CA GLU A 238 -31.58 -9.09 -1.04
C GLU A 238 -30.58 -8.17 -1.77
N SER A 239 -30.58 -6.87 -1.47
CA SER A 239 -29.67 -5.90 -2.10
C SER A 239 -28.23 -6.08 -1.58
N HIS A 240 -28.06 -6.25 -0.26
CA HIS A 240 -26.76 -6.52 0.34
C HIS A 240 -26.22 -7.87 -0.13
N TYR A 241 -27.06 -8.92 -0.08
CA TYR A 241 -26.69 -10.29 -0.46
C TYR A 241 -26.21 -10.41 -1.91
N ASN A 242 -26.83 -9.64 -2.82
CA ASN A 242 -26.52 -9.63 -4.25
C ASN A 242 -25.53 -8.54 -4.67
N SER A 243 -25.07 -7.68 -3.77
CA SER A 243 -23.99 -6.72 -4.03
C SER A 243 -22.67 -7.44 -4.32
N ASP A 244 -21.71 -6.76 -4.95
CA ASP A 244 -20.38 -7.36 -5.18
C ASP A 244 -19.65 -7.62 -3.87
N CYS A 245 -19.83 -6.79 -2.84
CA CYS A 245 -19.29 -6.99 -1.50
C CYS A 245 -19.88 -8.24 -0.83
N GLY A 246 -21.21 -8.33 -0.78
CA GLY A 246 -21.91 -9.47 -0.17
C GLY A 246 -21.62 -10.78 -0.89
N PHE A 247 -21.55 -10.76 -2.23
CA PHE A 247 -21.11 -11.91 -3.01
C PHE A 247 -19.64 -12.27 -2.73
N PHE A 248 -18.74 -11.29 -2.72
CA PHE A 248 -17.31 -11.51 -2.46
C PHE A 248 -17.08 -12.16 -1.11
N ILE A 249 -17.71 -11.69 -0.04
CA ILE A 249 -17.56 -12.27 1.32
C ILE A 249 -17.92 -13.76 1.30
N ARG A 250 -19.10 -14.11 0.78
CA ARG A 250 -19.57 -15.50 0.72
C ARG A 250 -18.67 -16.37 -0.16
N TYR A 251 -18.30 -15.86 -1.33
CA TYR A 251 -17.49 -16.61 -2.28
C TYR A 251 -16.07 -16.81 -1.78
N ALA A 252 -15.44 -15.79 -1.21
CA ALA A 252 -14.10 -15.84 -0.64
C ALA A 252 -14.00 -16.92 0.45
N GLN A 253 -15.00 -17.04 1.32
CA GLN A 253 -15.08 -18.11 2.33
C GLN A 253 -15.27 -19.50 1.71
N GLU A 254 -16.08 -19.60 0.65
CA GLU A 254 -16.30 -20.86 -0.07
C GLU A 254 -15.00 -21.40 -0.68
N ILE A 255 -14.22 -20.53 -1.34
CA ILE A 255 -12.94 -20.91 -1.97
C ILE A 255 -11.73 -20.84 -1.00
N GLY A 256 -11.96 -20.46 0.26
CA GLY A 256 -10.97 -20.53 1.33
C GLY A 256 -9.99 -19.37 1.46
N LEU A 257 -10.25 -18.21 0.83
CA LEU A 257 -9.38 -17.01 0.95
C LEU A 257 -9.33 -16.43 2.38
N ASP A 258 -10.22 -16.88 3.26
CA ASP A 258 -10.24 -16.58 4.68
C ASP A 258 -9.23 -17.41 5.50
N LYS A 259 -8.64 -18.46 4.91
CA LYS A 259 -7.86 -19.48 5.64
C LYS A 259 -6.35 -19.39 5.46
N PHE A 260 -5.86 -18.53 4.56
CA PHE A 260 -4.44 -18.38 4.28
C PHE A 260 -4.06 -16.93 3.99
N GLY A 261 -2.75 -16.67 3.88
CA GLY A 261 -2.25 -15.31 3.66
C GLY A 261 -2.21 -14.47 4.94
N ALA A 262 -2.03 -15.06 6.12
CA ALA A 262 -2.10 -14.32 7.38
C ALA A 262 -1.03 -13.22 7.50
N GLY A 263 0.20 -13.51 7.08
CA GLY A 263 1.33 -12.59 7.22
C GLY A 263 1.90 -12.62 8.64
N CYS A 264 2.58 -11.54 9.03
CA CYS A 264 3.21 -11.44 10.35
C CYS A 264 2.22 -11.18 11.50
N GLY A 265 0.97 -10.79 11.21
CA GLY A 265 -0.03 -10.46 12.23
C GLY A 265 0.23 -9.14 12.98
N ASP A 266 1.33 -8.46 12.66
CA ASP A 266 1.73 -7.17 13.21
C ASP A 266 1.70 -6.08 12.13
N PHE A 267 1.20 -4.91 12.47
CA PHE A 267 0.79 -3.87 11.53
C PHE A 267 1.38 -2.49 11.87
N LEU A 268 1.74 -1.72 10.85
CA LEU A 268 2.18 -0.34 10.93
C LEU A 268 1.31 0.56 10.04
N ALA A 269 0.79 1.63 10.62
CA ALA A 269 0.31 2.79 9.88
C ALA A 269 1.12 4.02 10.30
N THR A 270 1.70 4.71 9.33
CA THR A 270 2.31 6.03 9.56
C THR A 270 1.25 7.13 9.61
N GLY A 271 0.02 6.84 9.20
CA GLY A 271 -1.11 7.74 9.20
C GLY A 271 -1.06 8.78 8.06
N THR A 272 -2.21 9.34 7.73
CA THR A 272 -2.38 10.28 6.61
C THR A 272 -3.50 11.28 6.87
N TYR A 273 -3.59 12.26 5.98
CA TYR A 273 -4.47 13.42 6.04
C TYR A 273 -4.26 14.26 7.31
N PHE A 274 -4.02 15.55 7.13
CA PHE A 274 -3.84 16.44 8.27
C PHE A 274 -5.11 17.22 8.55
N ASN A 275 -5.43 17.39 9.82
CA ASN A 275 -6.41 18.39 10.22
C ASN A 275 -5.85 19.78 9.83
N PRO A 276 -6.62 20.57 9.07
CA PRO A 276 -6.12 21.81 8.46
C PRO A 276 -5.71 22.87 9.49
N ASP A 277 -6.25 22.81 10.72
CA ASP A 277 -5.94 23.76 11.79
C ASP A 277 -4.80 23.29 12.70
N LYS A 278 -4.52 21.98 12.74
CA LYS A 278 -3.56 21.38 13.69
C LYS A 278 -2.15 21.26 13.13
N TYR A 279 -1.97 21.38 11.80
CA TYR A 279 -0.66 21.22 11.14
C TYR A 279 -0.23 22.43 10.30
N THR A 280 -0.64 23.63 10.69
CA THR A 280 -0.31 24.88 9.98
C THR A 280 1.18 25.24 10.02
N ARG A 281 1.93 24.70 10.97
CA ARG A 281 3.40 24.78 11.04
C ARG A 281 3.99 23.38 11.15
N PRO A 282 4.23 22.70 10.01
CA PRO A 282 4.66 21.31 10.00
C PRO A 282 5.96 21.08 10.78
N THR A 283 5.95 20.10 11.68
CA THR A 283 7.14 19.62 12.41
C THR A 283 7.08 18.11 12.56
N ILE A 284 8.24 17.46 12.66
CA ILE A 284 8.31 16.00 12.84
C ILE A 284 7.53 15.55 14.08
N SER A 285 7.72 16.24 15.20
CA SER A 285 7.08 15.90 16.49
C SER A 285 5.58 16.24 16.55
N GLY A 286 5.15 17.32 15.88
CA GLY A 286 3.74 17.74 15.87
C GLY A 286 2.86 16.92 14.94
N ARG A 287 3.45 16.13 14.03
CA ARG A 287 2.75 15.41 12.96
C ARG A 287 1.63 14.52 13.48
N ASN A 288 1.95 13.60 14.41
CA ASN A 288 1.01 12.55 14.81
C ASN A 288 -0.26 13.11 15.47
N ALA A 289 -0.14 14.17 16.26
CA ALA A 289 -1.27 14.83 16.91
C ALA A 289 -2.21 15.52 15.91
N ALA A 290 -1.71 15.89 14.73
CA ALA A 290 -2.49 16.58 13.71
C ALA A 290 -3.13 15.67 12.66
N LEU A 291 -2.83 14.37 12.68
CA LEU A 291 -3.40 13.40 11.74
C LEU A 291 -4.90 13.25 11.94
N ILE A 292 -5.62 13.06 10.83
CA ILE A 292 -7.01 12.58 10.81
C ILE A 292 -6.99 11.07 10.82
N GLU A 293 -6.28 10.44 9.88
CA GLU A 293 -6.05 8.99 9.92
C GLU A 293 -4.81 8.69 10.75
N ARG A 294 -5.01 8.03 11.88
CA ARG A 294 -4.00 7.94 12.93
C ARG A 294 -2.78 7.11 12.53
N SER A 295 -1.64 7.48 13.10
CA SER A 295 -0.43 6.67 13.08
C SER A 295 -0.37 5.73 14.28
N GLY A 296 0.24 4.56 14.11
CA GLY A 296 0.47 3.63 15.21
C GLY A 296 1.01 2.29 14.73
N ILE A 297 1.41 1.47 15.69
CA ILE A 297 1.76 0.07 15.49
C ILE A 297 0.76 -0.78 16.28
N TYR A 298 0.30 -1.88 15.69
CA TYR A 298 -0.36 -2.95 16.42
C TYR A 298 0.52 -4.19 16.32
N ALA A 299 1.08 -4.65 17.43
CA ALA A 299 1.97 -5.80 17.44
C ALA A 299 1.76 -6.66 18.69
N GLY A 300 1.70 -7.98 18.51
CA GLY A 300 1.47 -8.92 19.62
C GLY A 300 0.24 -8.59 20.45
N GLY A 301 -0.84 -8.10 19.82
CA GLY A 301 -2.09 -7.73 20.49
C GLY A 301 -2.11 -6.33 21.15
N ASN A 302 -1.03 -5.56 21.07
CA ASN A 302 -0.86 -4.27 21.76
C ASN A 302 -0.63 -3.12 20.79
N TYR A 303 -1.07 -1.91 21.19
CA TYR A 303 -0.81 -0.69 20.43
C TYR A 303 0.45 0.03 20.91
N TYR A 304 1.23 0.56 19.97
CA TYR A 304 2.39 1.41 20.23
C TYR A 304 2.32 2.70 19.40
N ASP A 305 2.96 3.75 19.91
CA ASP A 305 3.12 5.00 19.18
C ASP A 305 4.14 4.87 18.04
N PHE A 306 3.79 5.46 16.90
CA PHE A 306 4.70 5.57 15.78
C PHE A 306 5.70 6.71 16.01
N ASP A 307 6.98 6.41 15.91
CA ASP A 307 8.08 7.37 15.83
C ASP A 307 9.01 6.96 14.68
N GLN A 308 9.21 7.87 13.74
CA GLN A 308 10.11 7.67 12.60
C GLN A 308 11.53 7.29 13.03
N ALA A 309 11.97 7.73 14.22
CA ALA A 309 13.30 7.44 14.77
C ALA A 309 13.56 5.94 14.98
N ASN A 310 12.51 5.12 15.03
CA ASN A 310 12.59 3.66 15.21
C ASN A 310 12.61 2.89 13.89
N VAL A 311 12.51 3.55 12.73
CA VAL A 311 12.59 2.89 11.42
C VAL A 311 14.04 2.54 11.09
N ARG A 312 14.28 1.31 10.64
CA ARG A 312 15.58 0.84 10.12
C ARG A 312 15.40 0.14 8.79
N GLU A 313 16.34 0.29 7.87
CA GLU A 313 16.43 -0.53 6.66
C GLU A 313 17.64 -1.45 6.77
N ASP A 314 17.40 -2.77 6.70
CA ASP A 314 18.42 -3.80 6.67
C ASP A 314 18.79 -4.17 5.22
N HIS A 315 20.08 -4.28 4.93
CA HIS A 315 20.60 -4.58 3.58
C HIS A 315 21.13 -6.01 3.43
N THR A 316 21.06 -6.86 4.45
CA THR A 316 21.74 -8.16 4.51
C THR A 316 21.49 -8.99 3.26
N HIS A 317 20.22 -9.16 2.87
CA HIS A 317 19.81 -9.97 1.71
C HIS A 317 19.45 -9.13 0.47
N SER A 318 19.76 -7.84 0.50
CA SER A 318 19.47 -6.90 -0.58
C SER A 318 20.74 -6.56 -1.38
N PHE A 319 20.63 -6.27 -2.69
CA PHE A 319 21.75 -5.95 -3.59
C PHE A 319 22.42 -4.57 -3.33
N TYR A 320 22.77 -4.28 -2.08
CA TYR A 320 23.53 -3.12 -1.64
C TYR A 320 24.78 -3.53 -0.86
N GLU A 321 25.77 -2.65 -0.80
CA GLU A 321 27.00 -2.89 -0.03
C GLU A 321 26.72 -3.14 1.46
N GLY A 322 27.38 -4.16 2.00
CA GLY A 322 27.33 -4.52 3.42
C GLY A 322 26.06 -5.24 3.85
N ALA A 323 25.94 -5.40 5.17
CA ALA A 323 24.81 -6.02 5.86
C ALA A 323 24.35 -5.13 7.04
N GLY A 324 24.47 -3.81 6.86
CA GLY A 324 24.15 -2.84 7.90
C GLY A 324 22.64 -2.60 8.02
N ARG A 325 22.26 -2.05 9.18
CA ARG A 325 20.89 -1.62 9.52
C ARG A 325 20.93 -0.13 9.80
N TYR A 326 20.28 0.68 8.97
CA TYR A 326 20.44 2.13 9.00
C TYR A 326 19.12 2.84 9.24
N HIS A 327 19.13 3.90 10.04
CA HIS A 327 18.02 4.85 10.06
C HIS A 327 18.00 5.63 8.73
N PRO A 328 16.85 5.90 8.10
CA PRO A 328 16.79 6.58 6.79
C PRO A 328 17.52 7.94 6.70
N PHE A 329 17.57 8.76 7.76
CA PHE A 329 18.41 9.98 7.72
C PHE A 329 19.91 9.70 7.45
N GLU A 330 20.38 8.51 7.81
CA GLU A 330 21.75 8.01 7.61
C GLU A 330 21.80 6.89 6.57
N GLY A 331 20.70 6.67 5.85
CA GLY A 331 20.55 5.59 4.88
C GLY A 331 21.55 5.73 3.74
N ARG A 332 21.98 4.58 3.21
CA ARG A 332 22.98 4.48 2.16
C ARG A 332 22.44 3.65 1.01
N THR A 333 22.54 4.17 -0.20
CA THR A 333 22.08 3.46 -1.42
C THR A 333 23.28 3.24 -2.33
N VAL A 334 24.08 2.22 -2.01
CA VAL A 334 25.27 1.85 -2.79
C VAL A 334 25.01 0.47 -3.41
N PRO A 335 24.55 0.40 -4.67
CA PRO A 335 24.18 -0.85 -5.31
C PRO A 335 25.42 -1.70 -5.62
N ILE A 336 25.28 -3.02 -5.56
CA ILE A 336 26.29 -3.97 -6.04
C ILE A 336 25.75 -4.77 -7.23
N ASP A 337 26.64 -5.37 -8.01
CA ASP A 337 26.22 -6.27 -9.10
C ASP A 337 25.40 -7.45 -8.53
N PRO A 338 24.20 -7.75 -9.07
CA PRO A 338 23.38 -8.84 -8.58
C PRO A 338 24.05 -10.22 -8.62
N ALA A 339 24.92 -10.48 -9.59
CA ALA A 339 25.67 -11.74 -9.63
C ALA A 339 26.67 -11.82 -8.47
N ASP A 340 27.28 -10.70 -8.09
CA ASP A 340 28.17 -10.61 -6.93
C ASP A 340 27.39 -10.71 -5.63
N GLY A 341 26.22 -10.07 -5.55
CA GLY A 341 25.32 -10.15 -4.41
C GLY A 341 24.76 -11.55 -4.18
N LYS A 342 24.39 -12.27 -5.25
CA LYS A 342 23.94 -13.67 -5.15
C LYS A 342 25.01 -14.58 -4.54
N ARG A 343 26.30 -14.34 -4.85
CA ARG A 343 27.43 -15.06 -4.21
C ARG A 343 27.59 -14.72 -2.72
N GLN A 344 26.98 -13.64 -2.25
CA GLN A 344 26.92 -13.21 -0.85
C GLN A 344 25.59 -13.58 -0.18
N GLY A 345 24.72 -14.35 -0.84
CA GLY A 345 23.40 -14.74 -0.31
C GLY A 345 22.30 -13.69 -0.47
N LYS A 346 22.56 -12.58 -1.18
CA LYS A 346 21.55 -11.56 -1.49
C LYS A 346 20.68 -11.99 -2.67
N TYR A 347 19.40 -11.62 -2.65
CA TYR A 347 18.44 -12.09 -3.65
C TYR A 347 17.51 -11.01 -4.22
N THR A 348 17.45 -9.80 -3.65
CA THR A 348 16.46 -8.80 -4.06
C THR A 348 17.00 -7.37 -4.07
N TRP A 349 16.40 -6.49 -4.87
CA TRP A 349 16.66 -5.04 -4.80
C TRP A 349 15.87 -4.33 -3.71
N ALA A 350 14.83 -4.96 -3.15
CA ALA A 350 14.12 -4.41 -2.01
C ALA A 350 15.04 -4.44 -0.78
N LYS A 351 15.19 -3.30 -0.10
CA LYS A 351 15.72 -3.27 1.27
C LYS A 351 14.72 -3.96 2.21
N ALA A 352 15.12 -4.25 3.45
CA ALA A 352 14.21 -4.80 4.46
C ALA A 352 13.93 -3.78 5.58
N PRO A 353 12.89 -2.94 5.45
CA PRO A 353 12.41 -2.10 6.53
C PRO A 353 11.98 -2.93 7.75
N ARG A 354 12.38 -2.47 8.93
CA ARG A 354 12.01 -2.99 10.25
C ARG A 354 11.71 -1.82 11.16
N TYR A 355 10.87 -2.04 12.14
CA TYR A 355 10.61 -1.07 13.20
C TYR A 355 11.19 -1.60 14.51
N GLU A 356 11.93 -0.75 15.23
CA GLU A 356 12.46 -1.08 16.56
C GLU A 356 11.35 -0.87 17.61
N LEU A 357 10.68 -1.96 17.99
CA LEU A 357 9.62 -1.93 18.97
C LEU A 357 10.19 -1.92 20.41
N PRO A 358 9.71 -1.01 21.29
CA PRO A 358 10.13 -0.99 22.69
C PRO A 358 9.90 -2.34 23.38
N GLY A 359 10.96 -2.94 23.91
CA GLY A 359 10.90 -4.22 24.63
C GLY A 359 10.80 -5.48 23.77
N ILE A 360 10.63 -5.34 22.44
CA ILE A 360 10.57 -6.46 21.49
C ILE A 360 11.81 -6.48 20.60
N GLY A 361 12.23 -5.31 20.09
CA GLY A 361 13.35 -5.18 19.17
C GLY A 361 12.89 -5.04 17.71
N SER A 362 13.75 -5.47 16.79
CA SER A 362 13.52 -5.37 15.34
C SER A 362 12.35 -6.25 14.91
N THR A 363 11.26 -5.63 14.45
CA THR A 363 10.04 -6.33 14.06
C THR A 363 9.66 -6.03 12.61
N PRO A 364 9.37 -7.06 11.78
CA PRO A 364 8.70 -6.85 10.49
C PRO A 364 7.25 -6.45 10.73
N LEU A 365 6.82 -5.37 10.10
CA LEU A 365 5.44 -4.88 10.21
C LEU A 365 4.83 -4.78 8.83
N GLU A 366 3.62 -5.30 8.69
CA GLU A 366 2.82 -5.11 7.51
C GLU A 366 2.25 -3.70 7.44
N VAL A 367 2.20 -3.15 6.23
CA VAL A 367 1.57 -1.85 5.95
C VAL A 367 0.49 -2.01 4.89
N GLY A 368 -0.48 -1.10 4.88
CA GLY A 368 -1.57 -1.11 3.90
C GLY A 368 -2.93 -0.88 4.52
N PRO A 369 -4.00 -1.08 3.75
CA PRO A 369 -5.35 -0.85 4.23
C PRO A 369 -5.69 -1.62 5.51
N LEU A 370 -5.29 -2.90 5.60
CA LEU A 370 -5.52 -3.68 6.83
C LEU A 370 -4.81 -3.05 8.03
N ALA A 371 -3.55 -2.64 7.88
CA ALA A 371 -2.81 -1.99 8.96
C ALA A 371 -3.48 -0.68 9.41
N ARG A 372 -3.95 0.14 8.46
CA ARG A 372 -4.67 1.38 8.77
C ARG A 372 -5.98 1.12 9.49
N GLN A 373 -6.79 0.17 9.03
CA GLN A 373 -8.06 -0.13 9.68
C GLN A 373 -7.87 -0.79 11.06
N VAL A 374 -6.80 -1.55 11.28
CA VAL A 374 -6.45 -2.06 12.62
C VAL A 374 -6.02 -0.91 13.54
N VAL A 375 -5.17 0.01 13.07
CA VAL A 375 -4.75 1.19 13.85
C VAL A 375 -5.92 2.13 14.13
N ALA A 376 -6.90 2.23 13.24
CA ALA A 376 -8.15 2.96 13.46
C ALA A 376 -8.96 2.39 14.65
N GLY A 377 -8.78 1.13 15.02
CA GLY A 377 -9.39 0.50 16.20
C GLY A 377 -8.68 0.80 17.52
N ARG A 378 -7.64 1.66 17.50
CA ARG A 378 -6.94 2.09 18.72
C ARG A 378 -7.88 2.94 19.59
N PRO A 379 -7.97 2.73 20.91
CA PRO A 379 -8.81 3.58 21.77
C PRO A 379 -8.31 5.04 21.81
N ASN A 380 -9.15 5.94 22.34
CA ASN A 380 -8.82 7.34 22.61
C ASN A 380 -8.43 8.15 21.36
N ALA A 381 -9.21 8.04 20.28
CA ALA A 381 -9.08 8.95 19.15
C ALA A 381 -9.47 10.38 19.55
N GLU A 382 -8.72 11.37 19.07
CA GLU A 382 -9.15 12.77 19.14
C GLU A 382 -10.43 13.02 18.32
N PRO A 383 -11.20 14.10 18.57
CA PRO A 383 -12.46 14.35 17.87
C PRO A 383 -12.36 14.50 16.34
N TRP A 384 -11.17 14.82 15.82
CA TRP A 384 -10.89 14.91 14.38
C TRP A 384 -10.19 13.68 13.82
N GLN A 385 -9.86 12.70 14.67
CA GLN A 385 -9.20 11.48 14.29
C GLN A 385 -10.21 10.38 13.98
N ASP A 386 -9.83 9.46 13.10
CA ASP A 386 -10.66 8.32 12.78
C ASP A 386 -10.65 7.27 13.91
N GLY A 387 -11.83 6.69 14.13
CA GLY A 387 -12.05 5.61 15.09
C GLY A 387 -12.95 4.55 14.46
N ASP A 388 -12.43 3.34 14.29
CA ASP A 388 -13.17 2.23 13.69
C ASP A 388 -12.66 0.88 14.21
N ASP A 389 -13.52 0.14 14.90
CA ASP A 389 -13.16 -1.13 15.52
C ASP A 389 -13.28 -2.34 14.57
N LEU A 390 -13.92 -2.18 13.40
CA LEU A 390 -14.33 -3.31 12.56
C LEU A 390 -13.18 -4.27 12.22
N PHE A 391 -12.05 -3.76 11.75
CA PHE A 391 -10.95 -4.63 11.31
C PHE A 391 -10.01 -5.04 12.44
N ARG A 392 -9.97 -4.29 13.54
CA ARG A 392 -9.35 -4.80 14.77
C ARG A 392 -10.12 -6.01 15.28
N ASP A 393 -11.46 -5.93 15.30
CA ASP A 393 -12.31 -7.06 15.65
C ASP A 393 -12.11 -8.23 14.68
N ALA A 394 -12.15 -8.00 13.36
CA ALA A 394 -11.92 -9.03 12.35
C ALA A 394 -10.58 -9.77 12.54
N VAL A 395 -9.48 -9.03 12.75
CA VAL A 395 -8.16 -9.63 13.01
C VAL A 395 -8.18 -10.50 14.27
N SER A 396 -8.90 -10.11 15.31
CA SER A 396 -9.01 -10.90 16.54
C SER A 396 -9.96 -12.10 16.47
N THR A 397 -11.00 -12.04 15.63
CA THR A 397 -12.09 -13.01 15.61
C THR A 397 -11.90 -14.06 14.52
N VAL A 398 -11.57 -13.63 13.31
CA VAL A 398 -11.37 -14.50 12.14
C VAL A 398 -9.92 -14.56 11.66
N GLY A 399 -9.05 -13.71 12.21
CA GLY A 399 -7.63 -13.69 11.86
C GLY A 399 -7.33 -12.88 10.58
N PRO A 400 -6.10 -12.38 10.43
CA PRO A 400 -5.69 -11.78 9.17
C PRO A 400 -5.63 -12.84 8.06
N SER A 401 -6.03 -12.48 6.85
CA SER A 401 -6.07 -13.37 5.69
C SER A 401 -6.12 -12.57 4.39
N VAL A 402 -6.11 -13.26 3.24
CA VAL A 402 -6.37 -12.63 1.94
C VAL A 402 -7.72 -11.90 1.95
N MET A 403 -8.79 -12.57 2.41
CA MET A 403 -10.12 -11.99 2.48
C MET A 403 -10.16 -10.72 3.34
N VAL A 404 -9.57 -10.78 4.54
CA VAL A 404 -9.59 -9.64 5.48
C VAL A 404 -8.80 -8.44 4.93
N ARG A 405 -7.67 -8.66 4.24
CA ARG A 405 -6.95 -7.58 3.52
C ARG A 405 -7.80 -6.93 2.44
N VAL A 406 -8.49 -7.74 1.63
CA VAL A 406 -9.34 -7.24 0.55
C VAL A 406 -10.46 -6.39 1.15
N MET A 407 -11.15 -6.91 2.17
CA MET A 407 -12.24 -6.19 2.84
C MET A 407 -11.77 -4.89 3.49
N ALA A 408 -10.59 -4.86 4.11
CA ALA A 408 -10.03 -3.64 4.70
C ALA A 408 -9.79 -2.55 3.65
N ARG A 409 -9.27 -2.93 2.46
CA ARG A 409 -9.10 -2.00 1.33
C ARG A 409 -10.44 -1.49 0.81
N MET A 410 -11.43 -2.36 0.68
CA MET A 410 -12.73 -1.96 0.14
C MET A 410 -13.50 -1.06 1.12
N HIS A 411 -13.34 -1.27 2.43
CA HIS A 411 -13.94 -0.44 3.46
C HIS A 411 -13.44 1.02 3.44
N GLU A 412 -12.20 1.27 3.02
CA GLU A 412 -11.66 2.63 2.87
C GLU A 412 -12.45 3.50 1.90
N ALA A 413 -13.09 2.91 0.88
CA ALA A 413 -13.90 3.66 -0.08
C ALA A 413 -15.01 4.46 0.61
N ALA A 414 -15.70 3.84 1.57
CA ALA A 414 -16.77 4.45 2.36
C ALA A 414 -16.25 5.60 3.25
N LYS A 415 -15.16 5.36 3.99
CA LYS A 415 -14.55 6.35 4.88
C LYS A 415 -14.03 7.56 4.10
N TYR A 416 -13.23 7.30 3.07
CA TYR A 416 -12.53 8.34 2.32
C TYR A 416 -13.46 9.16 1.45
N TYR A 417 -14.55 8.56 0.93
CA TYR A 417 -15.62 9.32 0.26
C TYR A 417 -16.15 10.43 1.17
N LYS A 418 -16.54 10.08 2.41
CA LYS A 418 -17.10 11.05 3.37
C LYS A 418 -16.09 12.14 3.73
N LEU A 419 -14.81 11.77 3.88
CA LEU A 419 -13.75 12.75 4.14
C LEU A 419 -13.60 13.75 2.98
N VAL A 420 -13.46 13.29 1.74
CA VAL A 420 -13.29 14.20 0.59
C VAL A 420 -14.52 15.08 0.42
N ARG A 421 -15.73 14.51 0.52
CA ARG A 421 -16.97 15.28 0.44
C ARG A 421 -17.01 16.37 1.51
N GLY A 422 -16.65 16.05 2.76
CA GLY A 422 -16.59 17.02 3.85
C GLY A 422 -15.53 18.10 3.65
N TRP A 423 -14.35 17.76 3.13
CA TRP A 423 -13.30 18.75 2.85
C TRP A 423 -13.66 19.70 1.72
N LEU A 424 -14.39 19.24 0.70
CA LEU A 424 -14.89 20.11 -0.37
C LEU A 424 -15.84 21.19 0.18
N ASP A 425 -16.65 20.88 1.19
CA ASP A 425 -17.53 21.86 1.86
C ASP A 425 -16.77 22.84 2.76
N GLN A 426 -15.57 22.46 3.24
CA GLN A 426 -14.75 23.27 4.14
C GLN A 426 -13.88 24.30 3.42
N LEU A 427 -13.67 24.17 2.10
CA LEU A 427 -12.83 25.09 1.34
C LEU A 427 -13.40 26.52 1.36
N ASN A 428 -12.64 27.46 1.92
CA ASN A 428 -12.99 28.87 1.91
C ASN A 428 -12.24 29.60 0.78
N LEU A 429 -12.90 29.85 -0.34
CA LEU A 429 -12.26 30.44 -1.54
C LEU A 429 -11.74 31.88 -1.36
N HIS A 430 -12.06 32.53 -0.24
CA HIS A 430 -11.57 33.87 0.09
C HIS A 430 -10.28 33.86 0.93
N GLU A 431 -9.87 32.70 1.43
CA GLU A 431 -8.67 32.52 2.25
C GLU A 431 -7.46 32.05 1.43
N LYS A 432 -6.27 32.16 2.03
CA LYS A 432 -5.00 31.85 1.34
C LYS A 432 -4.86 30.36 1.04
N PHE A 433 -4.31 30.04 -0.14
CA PHE A 433 -3.92 28.69 -0.56
C PHE A 433 -2.39 28.50 -0.60
N TYR A 434 -1.64 29.57 -0.37
CA TYR A 434 -0.19 29.57 -0.41
C TYR A 434 0.38 30.68 0.48
N ILE A 435 1.39 30.35 1.25
CA ILE A 435 2.27 31.30 1.94
C ILE A 435 3.70 30.99 1.49
N LYS A 436 4.36 31.96 0.87
CA LYS A 436 5.73 31.77 0.36
C LYS A 436 6.68 31.45 1.52
N PRO A 437 7.34 30.27 1.53
CA PRO A 437 8.28 29.92 2.58
C PRO A 437 9.64 30.60 2.38
N ALA A 438 10.45 30.61 3.44
CA ALA A 438 11.88 30.85 3.33
C ALA A 438 12.58 29.52 3.07
N GLU A 439 13.41 29.46 2.03
CA GLU A 439 14.26 28.28 1.78
C GLU A 439 15.43 28.31 2.75
N LEU A 440 15.59 27.25 3.55
CA LEU A 440 16.70 27.14 4.50
C LEU A 440 17.85 26.35 3.87
N PRO A 441 19.11 26.83 4.01
CA PRO A 441 20.27 26.14 3.44
C PRO A 441 20.62 24.85 4.18
N GLU A 442 20.13 24.68 5.41
CA GLU A 442 20.37 23.53 6.28
C GLU A 442 19.04 23.04 6.85
N GLY A 443 18.84 21.73 6.97
CA GLY A 443 17.65 21.18 7.61
C GLY A 443 17.53 19.66 7.47
N LYS A 444 16.79 19.05 8.39
CA LYS A 444 16.33 17.66 8.28
C LYS A 444 14.80 17.67 8.19
N GLY A 445 14.27 17.02 7.16
CA GLY A 445 12.84 16.93 6.91
C GLY A 445 12.36 15.50 6.93
N PHE A 446 11.15 15.31 7.44
CA PHE A 446 10.43 14.04 7.38
C PHE A 446 9.01 14.29 6.89
N GLY A 447 8.63 13.58 5.85
CA GLY A 447 7.28 13.57 5.33
C GLY A 447 6.79 12.14 5.23
N SER A 448 5.57 11.89 5.70
CA SER A 448 4.97 10.57 5.58
C SER A 448 3.48 10.68 5.30
N THR A 449 2.99 9.72 4.54
CA THR A 449 1.60 9.53 4.19
C THR A 449 1.31 8.04 4.07
N GLU A 450 0.05 7.73 3.81
CA GLU A 450 -0.41 6.41 3.44
C GLU A 450 -0.78 6.45 1.96
N ALA A 451 0.02 5.80 1.13
CA ALA A 451 -0.42 5.47 -0.23
C ALA A 451 -1.53 4.40 -0.14
N ALA A 452 -2.24 4.14 -1.24
CA ALA A 452 -3.24 3.07 -1.31
C ALA A 452 -2.71 1.70 -0.81
N ARG A 453 -1.39 1.50 -0.86
CA ARG A 453 -0.66 0.28 -0.51
C ARG A 453 -0.08 0.27 0.91
N GLY A 454 -0.07 1.40 1.62
CA GLY A 454 0.44 1.51 2.99
C GLY A 454 1.38 2.68 3.23
N ALA A 455 2.19 2.55 4.29
CA ALA A 455 3.13 3.56 4.77
C ALA A 455 4.16 3.95 3.70
N LEU A 456 4.21 5.24 3.42
CA LEU A 456 5.11 5.83 2.44
C LEU A 456 5.77 7.07 3.05
N SER A 457 7.11 7.04 3.16
CA SER A 457 7.84 8.07 3.91
C SER A 457 9.09 8.55 3.17
N ASP A 458 9.41 9.84 3.32
CA ASP A 458 10.63 10.50 2.81
C ASP A 458 11.41 11.11 3.97
N TRP A 459 12.72 10.94 3.93
CA TRP A 459 13.68 11.63 4.79
C TRP A 459 14.61 12.44 3.90
N ILE A 460 14.72 13.74 4.17
CA ILE A 460 15.60 14.65 3.45
C ILE A 460 16.59 15.30 4.42
N VAL A 461 17.85 15.37 4.02
CA VAL A 461 18.89 16.17 4.67
C VAL A 461 19.34 17.23 3.67
N VAL A 462 19.12 18.49 4.01
CA VAL A 462 19.55 19.66 3.24
C VAL A 462 20.81 20.23 3.87
N LYS A 463 21.82 20.50 3.05
CA LYS A 463 23.08 21.14 3.41
C LYS A 463 23.55 22.04 2.28
N ASP A 464 24.04 23.23 2.60
CA ASP A 464 24.48 24.25 1.64
C ASP A 464 23.43 24.51 0.52
N GLY A 465 22.14 24.45 0.88
CA GLY A 465 21.01 24.63 -0.05
C GLY A 465 20.79 23.49 -1.04
N LYS A 466 21.39 22.31 -0.79
CA LYS A 466 21.29 21.13 -1.66
C LYS A 466 20.90 19.89 -0.86
N ILE A 467 20.37 18.89 -1.55
CA ILE A 467 20.10 17.57 -0.98
C ILE A 467 21.44 16.87 -0.69
N GLU A 468 21.81 16.73 0.58
CA GLU A 468 22.94 15.90 0.99
C GLU A 468 22.54 14.41 1.02
N ASN A 469 21.36 14.12 1.55
CA ASN A 469 20.79 12.78 1.58
C ASN A 469 19.28 12.82 1.33
N TYR A 470 18.76 11.81 0.62
CA TYR A 470 17.33 11.60 0.41
C TYR A 470 17.08 10.10 0.48
N GLN A 471 16.17 9.66 1.33
CA GLN A 471 15.78 8.25 1.45
C GLN A 471 14.27 8.11 1.36
N VAL A 472 13.84 7.05 0.67
CA VAL A 472 12.44 6.76 0.39
C VAL A 472 12.13 5.36 0.91
N VAL A 473 11.32 5.26 1.95
CA VAL A 473 10.77 3.96 2.38
C VAL A 473 9.37 3.84 1.82
N THR A 474 9.16 2.85 0.94
CA THR A 474 7.89 2.64 0.23
C THR A 474 7.04 1.56 0.92
N PRO A 475 5.72 1.53 0.68
CA PRO A 475 4.85 0.51 1.26
C PRO A 475 5.28 -0.89 0.82
N THR A 476 5.70 -1.00 -0.43
CA THR A 476 6.18 -2.25 -1.00
C THR A 476 7.49 -2.69 -0.38
N ALA A 477 8.42 -1.79 -0.04
CA ALA A 477 9.62 -2.16 0.71
C ALA A 477 9.27 -2.80 2.06
N TRP A 478 8.29 -2.26 2.80
CA TRP A 478 7.80 -2.88 4.05
C TRP A 478 7.23 -4.27 3.79
N ASN A 479 6.33 -4.41 2.81
CA ASN A 479 5.57 -5.65 2.61
C ASN A 479 6.38 -6.78 1.95
N ILE A 480 7.21 -6.47 0.94
CA ILE A 480 8.02 -7.48 0.22
C ILE A 480 9.48 -7.54 0.69
N GLY A 481 9.83 -6.77 1.72
CA GLY A 481 11.20 -6.71 2.22
C GLY A 481 11.73 -8.12 2.50
N PRO A 482 12.98 -8.43 2.14
CA PRO A 482 13.52 -9.77 2.33
C PRO A 482 13.74 -10.07 3.82
N ARG A 483 14.32 -11.23 4.07
CA ARG A 483 14.91 -11.56 5.36
C ARG A 483 15.91 -10.50 5.81
N ASP A 484 15.88 -10.15 7.08
CA ASP A 484 16.86 -9.26 7.70
C ASP A 484 18.13 -10.01 8.14
N GLY A 485 19.05 -9.32 8.82
CA GLY A 485 20.29 -9.90 9.34
C GLY A 485 20.10 -11.03 10.37
N GLN A 486 18.90 -11.21 10.91
CA GLN A 486 18.54 -12.31 11.80
C GLN A 486 17.78 -13.43 11.07
N SER A 487 17.74 -13.36 9.74
CA SER A 487 17.01 -14.29 8.87
C SER A 487 15.49 -14.30 9.10
N VAL A 488 14.92 -13.24 9.70
CA VAL A 488 13.46 -13.11 9.89
C VAL A 488 12.81 -12.65 8.59
N HIS A 489 11.90 -13.45 8.05
CA HIS A 489 11.12 -13.18 6.83
C HIS A 489 10.37 -11.85 6.87
N GLY A 490 10.17 -11.23 5.70
CA GLY A 490 9.27 -10.09 5.57
C GLY A 490 7.78 -10.46 5.60
N PRO A 491 6.88 -9.46 5.68
CA PRO A 491 5.43 -9.70 5.79
C PRO A 491 4.84 -10.58 4.68
N MET A 492 5.18 -10.34 3.41
CA MET A 492 4.67 -11.12 2.29
C MET A 492 5.25 -12.54 2.26
N GLU A 493 6.54 -12.71 2.55
CA GLU A 493 7.15 -14.05 2.67
C GLU A 493 6.43 -14.87 3.77
N GLN A 494 6.17 -14.27 4.93
CA GLN A 494 5.38 -14.90 6.00
C GLN A 494 3.94 -15.20 5.59
N ALA A 495 3.31 -14.34 4.78
CA ALA A 495 1.95 -14.56 4.31
C ALA A 495 1.84 -15.71 3.29
N ILE A 496 2.89 -15.91 2.48
CA ILE A 496 2.92 -16.98 1.49
C ILE A 496 3.11 -18.35 2.18
N ILE A 497 3.88 -18.42 3.27
CA ILE A 497 4.05 -19.64 4.07
C ILE A 497 2.69 -20.11 4.62
N GLY A 498 2.41 -21.41 4.48
CA GLY A 498 1.13 -22.03 4.82
C GLY A 498 0.07 -21.98 3.73
N THR A 499 0.35 -21.34 2.58
CA THR A 499 -0.60 -21.29 1.45
C THR A 499 -0.74 -22.68 0.81
N PRO A 500 -1.96 -23.21 0.64
CA PRO A 500 -2.18 -24.43 -0.12
C PRO A 500 -2.01 -24.18 -1.62
N VAL A 501 -1.48 -25.17 -2.34
CA VAL A 501 -1.28 -25.10 -3.80
C VAL A 501 -1.97 -26.29 -4.44
N ALA A 502 -3.12 -26.04 -5.09
CA ALA A 502 -3.91 -27.09 -5.73
C ALA A 502 -3.28 -27.57 -7.05
N ASP A 503 -2.73 -26.65 -7.85
CA ASP A 503 -2.07 -26.94 -9.12
C ASP A 503 -0.69 -26.28 -9.16
N MET A 504 0.37 -27.10 -9.13
CA MET A 504 1.77 -26.63 -9.15
C MET A 504 2.14 -25.92 -10.46
N THR A 505 1.40 -26.18 -11.54
CA THR A 505 1.64 -25.53 -12.84
C THR A 505 0.93 -24.18 -12.95
N ASP A 506 -0.01 -23.90 -12.03
CA ASP A 506 -0.87 -22.73 -12.04
C ASP A 506 -1.27 -22.33 -10.59
N PRO A 507 -0.30 -21.89 -9.76
CA PRO A 507 -0.46 -21.70 -8.32
C PRO A 507 -1.20 -20.38 -7.99
N VAL A 508 -2.47 -20.29 -8.35
CA VAL A 508 -3.31 -19.09 -8.20
C VAL A 508 -3.38 -18.59 -6.75
N GLU A 509 -3.28 -19.50 -5.78
CA GLU A 509 -3.35 -19.20 -4.34
C GLU A 509 -2.19 -18.29 -3.89
N ILE A 510 -0.97 -18.55 -4.38
CA ILE A 510 0.19 -17.66 -4.15
C ILE A 510 -0.07 -16.29 -4.78
N GLY A 511 -0.71 -16.28 -5.96
CA GLY A 511 -1.17 -15.07 -6.63
C GLY A 511 -2.16 -14.25 -5.80
N HIS A 512 -3.14 -14.90 -5.16
CA HIS A 512 -4.08 -14.25 -4.25
C HIS A 512 -3.37 -13.58 -3.08
N VAL A 513 -2.41 -14.26 -2.45
CA VAL A 513 -1.60 -13.67 -1.38
C VAL A 513 -0.89 -12.42 -1.90
N ALA A 514 -0.06 -12.55 -2.94
CA ALA A 514 0.74 -11.45 -3.46
C ALA A 514 -0.11 -10.24 -3.89
N ARG A 515 -1.24 -10.47 -4.58
CA ARG A 515 -2.14 -9.40 -5.05
C ARG A 515 -2.98 -8.79 -3.94
N SER A 516 -3.23 -9.50 -2.83
CA SER A 516 -3.92 -8.94 -1.66
C SER A 516 -3.13 -7.78 -1.00
N PHE A 517 -1.80 -7.84 -1.05
CA PHE A 517 -0.92 -6.76 -0.61
C PHE A 517 -0.89 -5.55 -1.56
N ASP A 518 -1.37 -5.71 -2.81
CA ASP A 518 -1.28 -4.68 -3.86
C ASP A 518 0.15 -4.13 -4.00
N SER A 519 1.18 -4.98 -4.02
CA SER A 519 2.57 -4.49 -4.07
C SER A 519 2.88 -3.80 -5.42
N CYS A 520 3.72 -2.75 -5.36
CA CYS A 520 4.14 -1.90 -6.47
C CYS A 520 5.67 -1.86 -6.53
N LEU A 521 6.20 -2.53 -7.53
CA LEU A 521 7.60 -2.73 -7.79
C LEU A 521 8.11 -1.84 -8.90
N VAL A 522 7.31 -0.92 -9.46
CA VAL A 522 7.90 0.11 -10.33
C VAL A 522 8.91 0.96 -9.57
N CYS A 523 8.78 1.08 -8.24
CA CYS A 523 9.82 1.60 -7.33
C CYS A 523 11.22 1.06 -7.67
N THR A 524 11.28 -0.19 -8.12
CA THR A 524 12.41 -0.96 -8.64
C THR A 524 12.26 -1.11 -10.17
N VAL A 525 12.60 -0.08 -10.97
CA VAL A 525 12.58 0.12 -12.47
C VAL A 525 13.89 -0.14 -13.28
N HIS A 526 13.91 -0.53 -14.56
CA HIS A 526 15.10 -0.89 -15.35
C HIS A 526 15.89 0.38 -15.71
N ALA A 527 17.21 0.34 -15.58
CA ALA A 527 18.11 1.36 -16.11
C ALA A 527 19.14 0.72 -17.06
N TYR A 528 19.28 1.32 -18.24
CA TYR A 528 20.22 0.91 -19.28
C TYR A 528 21.57 1.61 -19.10
N ASP A 529 22.68 0.89 -19.28
CA ASP A 529 24.00 1.49 -19.42
C ASP A 529 24.12 2.16 -20.80
N ARG A 530 24.12 3.50 -20.80
CA ARG A 530 24.23 4.34 -22.00
C ARG A 530 25.60 4.23 -22.71
N LYS A 531 26.67 3.79 -22.03
CA LYS A 531 28.02 3.71 -22.60
C LYS A 531 28.31 2.40 -23.31
N THR A 532 27.76 1.29 -22.82
CA THR A 532 28.07 -0.06 -23.33
C THR A 532 26.98 -0.65 -24.21
N GLY A 533 25.76 -0.08 -24.18
CA GLY A 533 24.61 -0.62 -24.93
C GLY A 533 24.19 -2.02 -24.46
N LYS A 534 24.71 -2.49 -23.32
CA LYS A 534 24.50 -3.85 -22.83
C LYS A 534 23.29 -3.88 -21.91
N GLN A 535 22.32 -4.72 -22.25
CA GLN A 535 21.16 -5.03 -21.41
C GLN A 535 21.61 -5.92 -20.23
N LEU A 536 21.32 -5.53 -18.99
CA LEU A 536 21.85 -6.18 -17.78
C LEU A 536 21.06 -7.42 -17.30
N ALA A 537 19.93 -7.76 -17.95
CA ALA A 537 19.26 -9.06 -17.76
C ALA A 537 18.44 -9.43 -19.00
N ARG A 538 18.41 -10.72 -19.33
CA ARG A 538 17.64 -11.32 -20.43
C ARG A 538 16.46 -12.07 -19.84
N PHE A 539 15.25 -11.82 -20.35
CA PHE A 539 14.07 -12.63 -20.07
C PHE A 539 14.37 -14.10 -20.44
N GLN A 540 14.24 -15.01 -19.50
CA GLN A 540 14.27 -16.45 -19.74
C GLN A 540 12.87 -17.00 -19.47
N VAL A 541 12.11 -17.23 -20.54
CA VAL A 541 10.90 -18.05 -20.48
C VAL A 541 11.33 -19.47 -20.84
N ASN A 542 11.47 -20.31 -19.81
CA ASN A 542 11.82 -21.75 -19.84
C ASN A 542 13.14 -22.15 -20.55
N GLY A 543 13.98 -22.90 -19.82
CA GLY A 543 15.14 -23.59 -20.38
C GLY A 543 15.79 -24.54 -19.39
N SER A 544 15.54 -25.83 -19.60
CA SER A 544 15.92 -27.01 -18.84
C SER A 544 17.43 -27.28 -18.74
N CYS A 545 17.77 -28.06 -17.70
CA CYS A 545 19.06 -28.67 -17.32
C CYS A 545 20.02 -27.82 -16.48
#